data_AF-A0A2E8IYT6-F1
#
_entry.id   AF-A0A2E8IYT6-F1
#
_cell.length_a   1.000
_cell.length_b   1.000
_cell.length_c   1.000
_cell.angle_alpha   90.00
_cell.angle_beta   90.00
_cell.angle_gamma   90.00
#
_symmetry.space_group_name_H-M   'P 1'
#
loop_
_entity.id
_entity.type
_entity.pdbx_description
1 polymer ?
#
loop_
_entity_poly.entity_id
_entity_poly.type
_entity_poly.pdbx_seq_one_letter_code
_entity_poly.pdbx_strand_id
1 'polypeptide(L)' 'MNIKDYAELSMTEFKAVLDAVTSREELQGLANRRSYLKADLKKYNSWQISMIKRRKQELENG' A
#
# COMPACT_ATOMS: atom_id res chain seq x y z
N MET A 1 -11.68 12.62 12.56
CA MET A 1 -11.20 11.22 12.42
C MET A 1 -9.73 11.26 12.10
N ASN A 2 -8.88 10.71 12.96
CA ASN A 2 -7.46 10.54 12.63
C ASN A 2 -7.38 9.33 11.68
N ILE A 3 -7.32 9.58 10.38
CA ILE A 3 -7.18 8.50 9.39
C ILE A 3 -5.77 7.94 9.59
N LYS A 4 -5.66 6.71 10.11
CA LYS A 4 -4.38 6.03 10.24
C LYS A 4 -3.75 5.87 8.87
N ASP A 5 -2.50 6.26 8.73
CA ASP A 5 -1.77 6.05 7.48
C ASP A 5 -1.51 4.56 7.25
N TYR A 6 -1.41 4.15 5.98
CA TYR A 6 -1.19 2.75 5.62
C TYR A 6 0.11 2.17 6.23
N ALA A 7 1.16 2.97 6.46
CA ALA A 7 2.38 2.49 7.11
C ALA A 7 2.23 2.25 8.62
N GLU A 8 1.13 2.69 9.22
CA GLU A 8 0.82 2.48 10.64
C GLU A 8 -0.08 1.27 10.89
N LEU A 9 -0.60 0.65 9.83
CA LEU A 9 -1.42 -0.54 9.91
C LEU A 9 -0.60 -1.75 10.38
N SER A 10 -1.24 -2.60 11.17
CA SER A 10 -0.72 -3.93 11.49
C SER A 10 -0.58 -4.78 10.21
N MET A 11 0.14 -5.90 10.32
CA MET A 11 0.32 -6.81 9.18
C MET A 11 -1.02 -7.31 8.63
N THR A 12 -1.95 -7.68 9.50
CA THR A 12 -3.27 -8.18 9.09
C THR A 12 -4.10 -7.11 8.39
N GLU A 13 -4.14 -5.90 8.95
CA GLU A 13 -4.86 -4.76 8.34
C GLU A 13 -4.27 -4.37 7.00
N PHE A 14 -2.94 -4.27 6.92
CA PHE A 14 -2.25 -3.91 5.68
C PHE A 14 -2.47 -4.93 4.57
N LYS A 15 -2.48 -6.23 4.92
CA LYS A 15 -2.80 -7.30 3.97
C LYS A 15 -4.24 -7.17 3.46
N ALA A 16 -5.21 -6.95 4.35
CA ALA A 16 -6.60 -6.77 3.95
C ALA A 16 -6.79 -5.59 2.99
N VAL A 17 -6.07 -4.48 3.21
CA VAL A 17 -6.06 -3.34 2.27
C VAL A 17 -5.53 -3.77 0.90
N LEU A 18 -4.40 -4.49 0.84
CA LEU A 18 -3.83 -4.94 -0.45
C LEU A 18 -4.70 -5.96 -1.18
N ASP A 19 -5.38 -6.84 -0.45
CA ASP A 19 -6.29 -7.82 -1.02
C ASP A 19 -7.51 -7.12 -1.66
N ALA A 20 -7.92 -5.96 -1.13
CA ALA A 20 -8.99 -5.13 -1.68
C ALA A 20 -8.56 -4.26 -2.89
N VAL A 21 -7.26 -4.11 -3.15
CA VAL A 21 -6.75 -3.39 -4.32
C VAL A 21 -6.93 -4.25 -5.56
N THR A 22 -7.68 -3.76 -6.55
CA THR A 22 -8.08 -4.54 -7.74
C THR A 22 -7.43 -4.08 -9.04
N SER A 23 -6.77 -2.91 -9.03
CA SER A 23 -6.12 -2.35 -10.21
C SER A 23 -4.68 -1.90 -9.94
N ARG A 24 -3.88 -1.79 -11.01
CA ARG A 24 -2.48 -1.33 -10.92
C ARG A 24 -2.43 0.15 -10.54
N GLU A 25 -3.40 0.93 -10.97
CA GLU A 25 -3.55 2.36 -10.68
C GLU A 25 -3.78 2.59 -9.17
N GLU A 26 -4.69 1.84 -8.56
CA GLU A 26 -4.92 1.88 -7.11
C GLU A 26 -3.65 1.51 -6.33
N LEU A 27 -2.97 0.44 -6.75
CA LEU A 27 -1.73 0.00 -6.10
C LEU A 27 -0.63 1.05 -6.22
N GLN A 28 -0.51 1.69 -7.38
CA GLN A 28 0.45 2.75 -7.65
C GLN A 28 0.20 3.97 -6.74
N GLY A 29 -1.07 4.31 -6.51
CA GLY A 29 -1.49 5.34 -5.55
C GLY A 29 -1.04 5.01 -4.13
N LEU A 30 -1.34 3.79 -3.67
CA LEU A 30 -0.93 3.31 -2.34
C LEU A 30 0.59 3.28 -2.17
N ALA A 31 1.31 2.79 -3.18
CA ALA A 31 2.77 2.69 -3.16
C ALA A 31 3.45 4.06 -3.08
N ASN A 32 2.93 5.06 -3.79
CA ASN A 32 3.52 6.40 -3.90
C ASN A 32 2.73 7.46 -3.12
N ARG A 33 1.96 7.06 -2.11
CA ARG A 33 1.05 7.95 -1.37
C ARG A 33 1.71 9.23 -0.85
N ARG A 34 2.97 9.16 -0.42
CA ARG A 34 3.74 10.33 0.05
C ARG A 34 3.86 11.40 -1.04
N SER A 35 4.15 10.97 -2.27
CA SER A 35 4.27 11.86 -3.43
C SER A 35 2.91 12.37 -3.89
N TYR A 36 1.90 11.50 -3.97
CA TYR A 36 0.55 11.88 -4.40
C TYR A 36 -0.11 12.88 -3.43
N LEU A 37 0.00 12.64 -2.13
CA LEU A 37 -0.59 13.48 -1.10
C LEU A 37 0.29 14.69 -0.74
N LYS A 38 1.52 14.77 -1.27
CA LYS A 38 2.52 15.78 -0.93
C LYS A 38 2.69 15.97 0.59
N ALA A 39 2.65 14.86 1.32
CA ALA A 39 2.65 14.82 2.78
C ALA A 39 3.82 13.99 3.30
N ASP A 40 4.41 14.41 4.43
CA ASP A 40 5.48 13.66 5.08
C ASP A 40 4.92 12.51 5.94
N LEU A 41 4.41 11.49 5.26
CA LEU A 41 3.91 10.27 5.88
C LEU A 41 5.06 9.32 6.19
N LYS A 42 4.85 8.44 7.18
CA LYS A 42 5.81 7.40 7.56
C LYS A 42 6.19 6.55 6.34
N LYS A 43 7.45 6.12 6.24
CA LYS A 43 7.86 5.20 5.17
C LYS A 43 7.31 3.80 5.43
N TYR A 44 6.99 3.07 4.35
CA TYR A 44 6.71 1.64 4.46
C TYR A 44 7.94 0.91 4.97
N ASN A 45 7.72 -0.08 5.85
CA ASN A 45 8.78 -0.98 6.27
C ASN A 45 9.06 -2.05 5.19
N SER A 46 10.13 -2.82 5.37
CA SER A 46 10.56 -3.83 4.39
C SER A 46 9.49 -4.88 4.09
N TRP A 47 8.72 -5.30 5.10
CA TRP A 47 7.64 -6.28 4.91
C TRP A 47 6.49 -5.70 4.09
N GLN A 48 6.06 -4.47 4.39
CA GLN A 48 5.02 -3.75 3.63
C GLN A 48 5.45 -3.54 2.17
N ILE A 49 6.71 -3.18 1.92
CA ILE A 49 7.26 -3.03 0.57
C ILE A 49 7.20 -4.36 -0.19
N SER A 50 7.58 -5.47 0.44
CA SER A 50 7.51 -6.80 -0.19
C SER A 50 6.08 -7.19 -0.55
N MET A 51 5.10 -6.88 0.31
CA MET A 51 3.69 -7.15 0.05
C MET A 51 3.13 -6.29 -1.12
N ILE A 52 3.49 -5.01 -1.19
CA ILE A 52 3.12 -4.15 -2.33
C ILE A 52 3.68 -4.73 -3.63
N LYS A 53 4.96 -5.15 -3.64
CA LYS A 53 5.58 -5.76 -4.82
C LYS A 53 4.90 -7.06 -5.22
N ARG A 54 4.56 -7.92 -4.26
CA ARG A 54 3.82 -9.16 -4.50
C ARG A 54 2.46 -8.86 -5.12
N ARG A 55 1.68 -7.94 -4.56
CA ARG A 55 0.37 -7.59 -5.11
C ARG A 55 0.48 -7.03 -6.53
N LYS A 56 1.53 -6.26 -6.81
CA LYS A 56 1.83 -5.77 -8.16
C LYS A 56 2.01 -6.91 -9.15
N GLN A 57 2.78 -7.93 -8.79
CA GLN A 57 3.00 -9.12 -9.63
C GLN A 57 1.71 -9.91 -9.86
N GLU A 58 0.88 -10.05 -8.82
CA GLU A 58 -0.42 -10.73 -8.94
C GLU A 58 -1.36 -10.00 -9.92
N LEU A 59 -1.38 -8.66 -9.89
CA LEU A 59 -2.16 -7.83 -10.82
C LEU A 59 -1.54 -7.73 -12.24
N GLU A 60 -0.27 -8.10 -12.40
CA GLU A 60 0.41 -8.13 -13.71
C GLU A 60 0.21 -9.45 -14.45
N ASN A 61 0.03 -10.54 -13.71
CA ASN A 61 -0.04 -11.90 -14.24
C ASN A 61 -1.47 -12.47 -14.27
N GLY A 62 -2.45 -11.77 -13.69
CA GLY A 62 -3.88 -12.10 -13.76
C GLY A 62 -4.55 -11.35 -14.90
#